data_AF-A0A1X7KER8-F1
#
_entry.id   AF-A0A1X7KER8-F1
#
_cell.length_a   1.000
_cell.length_b   1.000
_cell.length_c   1.000
_cell.angle_alpha   90.00
_cell.angle_beta   90.00
_cell.angle_gamma   90.00
#
_symmetry.space_group_name_H-M   'P 1'
#
loop_
_entity.id
_entity.type
_entity.pdbx_description
1 polymer ?
#
loop_
_entity_poly.entity_id
_entity_poly.type
_entity_poly.pdbx_seq_one_letter_code
_entity_poly.pdbx_strand_id
1 'polypeptide(L)' 'MAAMKPRTGNGPMEAVEESRKIVMRIPSDGGGRLVVEMSKEEAAELGALLTAAAEG' A
#
# COMPACT_ATOMS: atom_id res chain seq x y z
N MET A 1 -22.88 10.80 -22.35
CA MET A 1 -22.22 10.93 -21.03
C MET A 1 -21.15 9.86 -20.94
N ALA A 2 -19.89 10.21 -20.72
CA ALA A 2 -18.85 9.22 -20.46
C ALA A 2 -19.04 8.71 -19.03
N ALA A 3 -19.37 7.43 -18.87
CA ALA A 3 -19.29 6.77 -17.57
C ALA A 3 -17.81 6.66 -17.20
N MET A 4 -17.30 7.62 -16.41
CA MET A 4 -15.98 7.47 -15.81
C MET A 4 -16.06 6.25 -14.89
N LYS A 5 -15.28 5.22 -15.20
CA LYS A 5 -15.12 4.03 -14.35
C LYS A 5 -14.85 4.53 -12.91
N PRO A 6 -15.51 3.98 -11.87
CA PRO A 6 -15.24 4.38 -10.49
C PRO A 6 -13.73 4.32 -10.27
N ARG A 7 -13.12 5.43 -9.84
CA ARG A 7 -11.71 5.47 -9.50
C ARG A 7 -11.53 4.63 -8.23
N THR A 8 -11.38 3.32 -8.38
CA THR A 8 -10.98 2.41 -7.31
C THR A 8 -9.54 2.77 -6.95
N GLY A 9 -9.35 3.62 -5.95
CA GLY A 9 -8.02 4.15 -5.60
C GLY A 9 -7.99 5.26 -4.56
N ASN A 10 -9.09 6.02 -4.37
CA ASN A 10 -9.11 7.22 -3.52
C ASN A 10 -9.07 6.99 -1.99
N GLY A 11 -8.89 5.76 -1.51
CA GLY A 11 -8.78 5.46 -0.08
C GLY A 11 -7.35 5.69 0.45
N PRO A 12 -7.14 5.90 1.76
CA PRO A 12 -5.79 6.00 2.33
C PRO A 12 -4.96 4.74 2.05
N MET A 13 -3.66 4.77 2.31
CA MET A 13 -2.87 3.53 2.34
C MET A 13 -3.40 2.58 3.41
N GLU A 14 -3.32 1.28 3.16
CA GLU A 14 -3.77 0.23 4.07
C GLU A 14 -2.69 -0.85 4.22
N ALA A 15 -2.56 -1.45 5.40
CA ALA A 15 -1.75 -2.64 5.64
C ALA A 15 -2.51 -3.59 6.58
N VAL A 16 -2.66 -4.86 6.19
CA VAL A 16 -3.42 -5.87 6.95
C VAL A 16 -2.69 -7.22 6.96
N GLU A 17 -2.87 -8.01 8.00
CA GLU A 17 -2.38 -9.40 8.03
C GLU A 17 -3.40 -10.32 7.35
N GLU A 18 -3.01 -10.96 6.25
CA GLU A 18 -3.82 -11.94 5.53
C GLU A 18 -3.00 -13.22 5.34
N SER A 19 -3.52 -14.36 5.82
CA SER A 19 -2.90 -15.69 5.63
C SER A 19 -1.41 -15.78 6.03
N ARG A 20 -1.02 -15.10 7.14
CA ARG A 20 0.35 -15.00 7.70
C ARG A 20 1.32 -14.08 6.94
N LYS A 21 0.85 -13.36 5.93
CA LYS A 21 1.60 -12.28 5.27
C LYS A 21 1.00 -10.93 5.62
N ILE A 22 1.79 -9.87 5.45
CA ILE A 22 1.28 -8.50 5.44
C ILE A 22 0.95 -8.13 4.00
N VAL A 23 -0.26 -7.64 3.78
CA VAL A 23 -0.74 -7.12 2.49
C VAL A 23 -0.88 -5.61 2.63
N MET A 24 -0.05 -4.87 1.89
CA MET A 24 -0.09 -3.42 1.82
C MET A 24 -0.73 -2.96 0.52
N ARG A 25 -1.63 -1.97 0.59
CA ARG A 25 -2.34 -1.38 -0.54
C ARG A 25 -2.05 0.12 -0.61
N ILE A 26 -1.43 0.57 -1.70
CA ILE A 26 -1.02 1.98 -1.92
C ILE A 26 -1.83 2.57 -3.09
N PRO A 27 -2.50 3.72 -2.92
CA PRO A 27 -3.09 4.48 -4.03
C PRO A 27 -2.05 4.84 -5.09
N SER A 28 -2.37 4.62 -6.36
CA SER A 28 -1.53 5.05 -7.48
C SER A 28 -2.09 6.28 -8.16
N ASP A 29 -1.23 7.23 -8.54
CA ASP A 29 -1.59 8.45 -9.27
C ASP A 29 -2.23 8.18 -10.64
N GLY A 30 -1.92 7.02 -11.25
CA GLY A 30 -2.52 6.55 -12.50
C GLY A 30 -3.92 5.91 -12.33
N GLY A 31 -4.44 5.88 -11.11
CA GLY A 31 -5.63 5.12 -10.73
C GLY A 31 -5.31 3.66 -10.35
N GLY A 32 -6.18 3.05 -9.54
CA GLY A 32 -5.94 1.73 -8.99
C GLY A 32 -5.20 1.75 -7.65
N ARG A 33 -4.74 0.58 -7.23
CA ARG A 33 -3.92 0.39 -6.03
C ARG A 33 -2.76 -0.56 -6.37
N LEU A 34 -1.56 -0.19 -5.95
CA LEU A 34 -0.45 -1.13 -5.88
C LEU A 34 -0.68 -2.02 -4.67
N VAL A 35 -0.59 -3.34 -4.87
CA VAL A 35 -0.73 -4.33 -3.79
C VAL A 35 0.60 -5.05 -3.64
N VAL A 36 1.14 -5.02 -2.43
CA VAL A 36 2.40 -5.67 -2.08
C VAL A 36 2.13 -6.67 -0.97
N GLU A 37 2.56 -7.92 -1.17
CA GLU A 37 2.58 -8.93 -0.13
C GLU A 37 4.00 -9.11 0.38
N MET A 38 4.15 -9.25 1.69
CA MET A 38 5.45 -9.37 2.34
C MET A 38 5.36 -10.26 3.58
N SER A 39 6.49 -10.83 4.00
CA SER A 39 6.61 -11.46 5.31
C SER A 39 6.57 -10.40 6.43
N LYS A 40 6.51 -10.85 7.70
CA LYS A 40 6.56 -9.93 8.84
C LYS A 40 7.93 -9.25 8.95
N GLU A 41 8.99 -9.98 8.61
CA GLU A 41 10.37 -9.49 8.63
C GLU A 41 10.57 -8.42 7.56
N GLU A 42 10.15 -8.67 6.32
CA GLU A 42 10.22 -7.70 5.23
C GLU A 42 9.40 -6.43 5.53
N ALA A 43 8.23 -6.57 6.15
CA ALA A 43 7.41 -5.43 6.56
C ALA A 43 8.09 -4.56 7.64
N ALA A 44 8.74 -5.19 8.61
CA ALA A 44 9.46 -4.50 9.67
C ALA A 44 10.67 -3.72 9.11
N GLU A 45 11.43 -4.33 8.21
CA GLU A 45 12.54 -3.67 7.52
C GLU A 45 12.07 -2.46 6.71
N LEU A 46 11.00 -2.62 5.91
CA LEU A 46 10.42 -1.52 5.14
C LEU A 46 9.97 -0.37 6.05
N GLY A 47 9.29 -0.67 7.15
CA GLY A 47 8.83 0.34 8.11
C GLY A 47 9.98 1.15 8.73
N ALA A 48 11.10 0.48 9.04
CA ALA A 48 12.30 1.14 9.55
C ALA A 48 12.94 2.07 8.50
N LEU A 49 13.08 1.60 7.25
CA LEU A 49 13.62 2.40 6.16
C LEU A 49 12.77 3.64 5.86
N LEU A 50 11.44 3.49 5.85
CA LEU A 50 10.51 4.59 5.63
C LEU A 50 10.56 5.63 6.75
N THR A 51 10.64 5.18 8.01
CA THR A 51 10.76 6.08 9.18
C THR A 51 12.07 6.86 9.10
N ALA A 52 13.19 6.17 8.89
CA ALA A 52 14.51 6.80 8.76
C ALA A 52 14.56 7.81 7.61
N ALA A 53 13.91 7.53 6.48
CA ALA A 53 13.84 8.44 5.34
C ALA A 53 12.91 9.64 5.58
N ALA A 54 11.88 9.52 6.43
CA ALA A 54 10.94 10.60 6.73
C ALA A 54 11.45 11.58 7.79
N GLU A 55 12.39 11.15 8.64
CA GLU A 55 13.01 11.97 9.69
C GLU A 55 14.26 12.74 9.21
N GLY A 56 14.85 12.34 8.08
CA GLY A 56 16.02 12.98 7.46
C GLY A 56 15.65 14.10 6.49
#